data_AF-A0A7Z0EFR8-F1
#
_entry.id   AF-A0A7Z0EFR8-F1
#
_cell.length_a   1.000
_cell.length_b   1.000
_cell.length_c   1.000
_cell.angle_alpha   90.00
_cell.angle_beta   90.00
_cell.angle_gamma   90.00
#
_symmetry.space_group_name_H-M   'P 1'
#
loop_
_entity.id
_entity.type
_entity.pdbx_description
1 polymer ?
#
loop_
_entity_poly.entity_id
_entity_poly.type
_entity_poly.pdbx_seq_one_letter_code
_entity_poly.pdbx_strand_id
1 'polypeptide(L)'
;MKKIVSTSFGLKARAILAGSLVLGVGAAVTLASWNDSEFAASGFTGGSFNLQSSITGGSGAADWKDAPSTAAASLAFVAGPNTLSPNTTVYAPFAVKLATGTTNAADVSIKSAAAAGIGDHLTYRIVKTNAWGCDSVKYAAGTEVAPTANVKASSVAPAFVLAAANTPAFLCVAVTADSTLAQGSTGTVTWEFNAVSTATVLP
;
A
#
# COMPACT_ATOMS: atom_id res chain seq x y z
N MET A 1 16.17 -91.83 -69.06
CA MET A 1 16.36 -91.61 -67.62
C MET A 1 15.97 -90.16 -67.29
N LYS A 2 15.02 -90.01 -66.34
CA LYS A 2 14.79 -88.90 -65.39
C LYS A 2 14.55 -87.44 -65.86
N LYS A 3 13.25 -87.06 -65.73
CA LYS A 3 12.56 -85.77 -65.40
C LYS A 3 12.74 -84.57 -66.37
N ILE A 4 11.73 -84.03 -67.08
CA ILE A 4 10.34 -83.56 -66.80
C ILE A 4 10.24 -82.28 -65.92
N VAL A 5 9.78 -81.20 -66.58
CA VAL A 5 8.93 -80.04 -66.13
C VAL A 5 9.64 -78.89 -65.40
N SER A 6 9.68 -77.64 -65.94
CA SER A 6 8.60 -76.66 -66.27
C SER A 6 7.92 -76.17 -64.96
N THR A 7 7.54 -74.92 -64.65
CA THR A 7 7.28 -73.66 -65.37
C THR A 7 7.03 -72.58 -64.29
N SER A 8 7.48 -71.34 -64.52
CA SER A 8 6.81 -70.04 -64.28
C SER A 8 6.00 -69.71 -63.00
N PHE A 9 5.55 -68.44 -62.95
CA PHE A 9 4.62 -67.78 -62.00
C PHE A 9 5.32 -67.05 -60.83
N GLY A 10 5.19 -65.75 -60.64
CA GLY A 10 4.27 -64.79 -61.25
C GLY A 10 3.91 -63.71 -60.24
N LEU A 11 3.75 -62.49 -60.76
CA LEU A 11 2.81 -61.45 -60.36
C LEU A 11 2.66 -61.05 -58.88
N LYS A 12 2.93 -59.76 -58.66
CA LYS A 12 2.00 -58.78 -58.07
C LYS A 12 1.27 -59.22 -56.79
N ALA A 13 1.75 -58.77 -55.63
CA ALA A 13 0.91 -58.21 -54.56
C ALA A 13 1.77 -57.96 -53.31
N ARG A 14 1.73 -56.71 -52.80
CA ARG A 14 2.34 -56.17 -51.55
C ARG A 14 3.65 -55.41 -51.82
N ALA A 15 3.72 -54.07 -51.87
CA ALA A 15 2.80 -53.02 -51.42
C ALA A 15 3.18 -51.71 -52.16
N ILE A 16 2.33 -51.20 -53.04
CA ILE A 16 1.56 -49.97 -52.82
C ILE A 16 1.01 -49.90 -51.38
N LEU A 17 1.39 -48.83 -50.67
CA LEU A 17 0.92 -48.28 -49.38
C LEU A 17 2.19 -47.70 -48.69
N ALA A 18 2.70 -46.52 -49.02
CA ALA A 18 2.06 -45.24 -49.29
C ALA A 18 2.68 -44.63 -50.56
N GLY A 19 1.92 -44.19 -51.55
CA GLY A 19 0.90 -43.18 -51.32
C GLY A 19 1.64 -41.85 -51.23
N SER A 20 1.88 -41.21 -52.37
CA SER A 20 1.04 -40.07 -52.72
C SER A 20 1.28 -38.89 -51.79
N LEU A 21 2.21 -38.02 -52.16
CA LEU A 21 1.93 -36.59 -52.17
C LEU A 21 3.11 -35.84 -52.81
N VAL A 22 2.84 -35.20 -53.95
CA VAL A 22 3.31 -33.84 -54.19
C VAL A 22 4.82 -33.69 -54.44
N LEU A 23 5.31 -34.22 -55.56
CA LEU A 23 6.56 -33.76 -56.17
C LEU A 23 6.36 -33.24 -57.61
N GLY A 24 5.11 -33.03 -58.03
CA GLY A 24 4.77 -32.33 -59.27
C GLY A 24 3.87 -31.14 -58.96
N VAL A 25 4.19 -29.99 -59.59
CA VAL A 25 3.47 -28.71 -59.53
C VAL A 25 3.70 -28.00 -58.19
N GLY A 26 4.51 -26.95 -58.12
CA GLY A 26 4.31 -25.73 -58.91
C GLY A 26 3.60 -24.73 -58.02
N ALA A 27 4.39 -23.92 -57.31
CA ALA A 27 3.99 -22.62 -56.83
C ALA A 27 5.27 -21.97 -56.31
N ALA A 28 5.67 -20.88 -56.94
CA ALA A 28 6.45 -19.88 -56.26
C ALA A 28 5.68 -19.50 -55.00
N VAL A 29 6.04 -20.09 -53.87
CA VAL A 29 5.85 -19.40 -52.62
C VAL A 29 7.18 -18.72 -52.41
N THR A 30 7.28 -17.51 -52.95
CA THR A 30 7.88 -16.45 -52.15
C THR A 30 7.27 -16.60 -50.77
N LEU A 31 7.91 -17.37 -49.90
CA LEU A 31 7.80 -17.13 -48.48
C LEU A 31 8.32 -15.72 -48.41
N ALA A 32 7.40 -14.76 -48.50
CA ALA A 32 7.67 -13.46 -47.97
C ALA A 32 8.30 -13.77 -46.63
N SER A 33 9.54 -13.31 -46.47
CA SER A 33 10.09 -13.14 -45.15
C SER A 33 9.23 -12.03 -44.54
N TRP A 34 8.00 -12.41 -44.17
CA TRP A 34 7.19 -11.76 -43.19
C TRP A 34 8.01 -11.97 -41.94
N ASN A 35 8.89 -11.01 -41.74
CA ASN A 35 9.47 -10.76 -40.45
C ASN A 35 8.27 -10.39 -39.58
N ASP A 36 7.64 -11.38 -38.95
CA ASP A 36 6.70 -11.09 -37.89
C ASP A 36 7.58 -10.73 -36.70
N SER A 37 7.93 -9.45 -36.64
CA SER A 37 8.54 -8.89 -35.45
C SER A 37 7.43 -8.87 -34.40
N GLU A 38 7.35 -9.96 -33.63
CA GLU A 38 6.49 -10.01 -32.46
C GLU A 38 7.12 -9.14 -31.37
N PHE A 39 6.78 -7.85 -31.40
CA PHE A 39 7.05 -6.96 -30.30
C PHE A 39 6.01 -7.25 -29.21
N ALA A 40 6.34 -8.16 -28.30
CA ALA A 40 5.73 -8.15 -26.99
C ALA A 40 6.18 -6.88 -26.28
N ALA A 41 5.46 -5.77 -26.51
CA ALA A 41 5.54 -4.60 -25.65
C ALA A 41 4.92 -4.99 -24.31
N SER A 42 5.72 -5.56 -23.40
CA SER A 42 5.32 -5.63 -22.00
C SER A 42 5.41 -4.23 -21.42
N GLY A 43 4.29 -3.52 -21.40
CA GLY A 43 4.18 -2.30 -20.61
C GLY A 43 4.30 -2.64 -19.14
N PHE A 44 5.46 -2.37 -18.54
CA PHE A 44 5.60 -2.38 -17.09
C PHE A 44 5.03 -1.08 -16.55
N THR A 45 3.75 -1.10 -16.18
CA THR A 45 3.15 0.03 -15.45
C THR A 45 3.54 -0.09 -13.98
N GLY A 46 4.31 0.86 -13.47
CA GLY A 46 4.58 0.98 -12.04
C GLY A 46 3.28 1.23 -11.26
N GLY A 47 3.20 0.70 -10.04
CA GLY A 47 2.04 0.91 -9.18
C GLY A 47 1.84 2.39 -8.82
N SER A 48 0.60 2.77 -8.49
CA SER A 48 0.22 4.11 -8.05
C SER A 48 0.15 4.15 -6.51
N PHE A 49 0.55 5.28 -5.91
CA PHE A 49 0.57 5.47 -4.46
C PHE A 49 0.28 6.92 -4.08
N ASN A 50 -0.74 7.12 -3.23
CA ASN A 50 -1.05 8.43 -2.66
C ASN A 50 -1.66 8.27 -1.25
N LEU A 51 -1.14 9.04 -0.29
CA LEU A 51 -1.64 9.11 1.08
C LEU A 51 -2.49 10.36 1.27
N GLN A 52 -3.66 10.20 1.89
CA GLN A 52 -4.55 11.29 2.27
C GLN A 52 -4.76 11.33 3.78
N SER A 53 -5.02 12.52 4.30
CA SER A 53 -5.31 12.75 5.71
C SER A 53 -6.56 13.60 5.94
N SER A 54 -7.13 13.51 7.15
CA SER A 54 -8.30 14.29 7.56
C SER A 54 -8.29 14.61 9.07
N ILE A 55 -8.75 15.81 9.41
CA ILE A 55 -9.01 16.27 10.79
C ILE A 55 -10.52 16.38 11.09
N THR A 56 -11.39 16.09 10.12
CA THR A 56 -12.86 16.13 10.27
C THR A 56 -13.47 14.74 10.15
N GLY A 57 -12.78 13.78 9.52
CA GLY A 57 -13.25 12.41 9.32
C GLY A 57 -14.45 12.28 8.41
N GLY A 58 -14.81 13.34 7.70
CA GLY A 58 -15.92 13.33 6.75
C GLY A 58 -15.63 12.43 5.54
N SER A 59 -16.69 12.05 4.85
CA SER A 59 -16.61 11.16 3.68
C SER A 59 -16.39 11.91 2.36
N GLY A 60 -16.49 13.25 2.36
CA GLY A 60 -16.40 14.07 1.15
C GLY A 60 -14.96 14.27 0.69
N ALA A 61 -14.74 14.44 -0.63
CA ALA A 61 -13.41 14.70 -1.18
C ALA A 61 -12.73 15.95 -0.58
N ALA A 62 -13.51 16.95 -0.15
CA ALA A 62 -12.99 18.15 0.48
C ALA A 62 -12.40 17.90 1.89
N ASP A 63 -12.86 16.84 2.58
CA ASP A 63 -12.42 16.44 3.93
C ASP A 63 -11.05 15.75 3.91
N TRP A 64 -10.61 15.27 2.75
CA TRP A 64 -9.38 14.53 2.56
C TRP A 64 -8.38 15.39 1.80
N LYS A 65 -7.21 15.61 2.39
CA LYS A 65 -6.11 16.35 1.76
C LYS A 65 -5.00 15.39 1.37
N ASP A 66 -4.50 15.54 0.16
CA ASP A 66 -3.30 14.83 -0.28
C ASP A 66 -2.11 15.26 0.57
N ALA A 67 -1.35 14.30 1.06
CA ALA A 67 0.01 14.52 1.52
C ALA A 67 0.91 14.43 0.28
N PRO A 68 1.80 15.40 0.01
CA PRO A 68 2.68 15.33 -1.15
C PRO A 68 3.44 13.99 -1.16
N SER A 69 3.66 13.38 -2.33
CA SER A 69 4.37 12.08 -2.43
C SER A 69 5.81 12.11 -1.89
N THR A 70 6.35 13.30 -1.63
CA THR A 70 7.65 13.56 -1.01
C THR A 70 7.56 14.14 0.41
N ALA A 71 6.36 14.36 0.96
CA ALA A 71 6.17 14.99 2.27
C ALA A 71 5.08 14.29 3.08
N ALA A 72 5.44 13.90 4.30
CA ALA A 72 4.56 13.22 5.24
C ALA A 72 3.26 13.99 5.52
N ALA A 73 2.19 13.26 5.87
CA ALA A 73 1.01 13.88 6.44
C ALA A 73 1.38 14.47 7.81
N SER A 74 1.42 15.79 7.90
CA SER A 74 1.73 16.50 9.15
C SER A 74 0.45 16.87 9.88
N LEU A 75 0.27 16.37 11.10
CA LEU A 75 -0.73 16.88 12.04
C LEU A 75 -0.03 17.85 13.00
N ALA A 76 -0.35 19.14 12.88
CA ALA A 76 0.07 20.13 13.87
C ALA A 76 -0.95 20.12 15.02
N PHE A 77 -0.54 19.57 16.16
CA PHE A 77 -1.31 19.70 17.39
C PHE A 77 -0.83 20.95 18.15
N VAL A 78 -1.64 22.00 18.11
CA VAL A 78 -1.42 23.15 18.97
C VAL A 78 -1.99 22.80 20.35
N ALA A 79 -1.11 22.49 21.29
CA ALA A 79 -1.47 22.49 22.70
C ALA A 79 -1.77 23.96 23.09
N GLY A 80 -3.02 24.37 22.90
CA GLY A 80 -3.45 25.72 23.24
C GLY A 80 -3.36 25.96 24.76
N PRO A 81 -3.19 27.22 25.21
CA PRO A 81 -3.02 27.56 26.63
C PRO A 81 -4.23 27.26 27.52
N ASN A 82 -5.36 26.81 26.97
CA ASN A 82 -6.65 26.74 27.68
C ASN A 82 -7.16 25.31 27.94
N THR A 83 -6.43 24.26 27.54
CA THR A 83 -6.95 22.88 27.61
C THR A 83 -6.07 21.88 28.35
N LEU A 84 -4.84 22.24 28.68
CA LEU A 84 -3.94 21.38 29.46
C LEU A 84 -3.61 22.02 30.81
N SER A 85 -3.76 21.21 31.85
CA SER A 85 -3.38 21.51 33.22
C SER A 85 -2.59 20.31 33.75
N PRO A 86 -1.88 20.43 34.88
CA PRO A 86 -1.15 19.32 35.44
C PRO A 86 -2.00 18.05 35.58
N ASN A 87 -1.46 16.91 35.16
CA ASN A 87 -2.10 15.58 35.18
C ASN A 87 -3.37 15.45 34.31
N THR A 88 -3.61 16.34 33.35
CA THR A 88 -4.75 16.20 32.43
C THR A 88 -4.33 15.67 31.06
N THR A 89 -5.29 15.02 30.40
CA THR A 89 -5.13 14.46 29.07
C THR A 89 -6.10 15.13 28.12
N VAL A 90 -5.60 15.55 26.97
CA VAL A 90 -6.41 16.04 25.84
C VAL A 90 -6.38 15.03 24.71
N TYR A 91 -7.46 15.02 23.92
CA TYR A 91 -7.72 14.04 22.89
C TYR A 91 -7.92 14.74 21.54
N ALA A 92 -7.28 14.23 20.50
CA ALA A 92 -7.39 14.75 19.14
C ALA A 92 -7.64 13.62 18.13
N PRO A 93 -8.74 13.68 17.35
CA PRO A 93 -8.97 12.73 16.28
C PRO A 93 -8.12 13.08 15.06
N PHE A 94 -7.63 12.06 14.37
CA PHE A 94 -6.95 12.18 13.08
C PHE A 94 -7.29 10.98 12.22
N ALA A 95 -7.24 11.13 10.90
CA ALA A 95 -7.43 10.00 10.00
C ALA A 95 -6.43 10.04 8.85
N VAL A 96 -6.01 8.86 8.42
CA VAL A 96 -5.23 8.66 7.20
C VAL A 96 -5.82 7.55 6.36
N LYS A 97 -5.72 7.65 5.03
CA LYS A 97 -6.12 6.61 4.09
C LYS A 97 -5.25 6.65 2.85
N LEU A 98 -5.19 5.54 2.11
CA LEU A 98 -4.67 5.56 0.75
C LEU A 98 -5.73 6.12 -0.19
N ALA A 99 -5.34 6.99 -1.12
CA ALA A 99 -6.26 7.56 -2.09
C ALA A 99 -6.77 6.48 -3.05
N THR A 100 -7.94 6.73 -3.64
CA THR A 100 -8.48 5.92 -4.73
C THR A 100 -7.44 5.79 -5.85
N GLY A 101 -7.27 4.57 -6.37
CA GLY A 101 -6.28 4.27 -7.41
C GLY A 101 -4.87 3.97 -6.91
N THR A 102 -4.63 4.00 -5.59
CA THR A 102 -3.43 3.39 -5.01
C THR A 102 -3.48 1.87 -5.19
N THR A 103 -2.38 1.26 -5.65
CA THR A 103 -2.34 -0.18 -6.00
C THR A 103 -1.56 -1.02 -4.99
N ASN A 104 -0.85 -0.40 -4.04
CA ASN A 104 -0.02 -1.09 -3.06
C ASN A 104 -0.40 -0.69 -1.63
N ALA A 105 -0.34 -1.65 -0.71
CA ALA A 105 -0.50 -1.37 0.71
C ALA A 105 0.62 -0.47 1.23
N ALA A 106 0.42 0.10 2.41
CA ALA A 106 1.40 0.99 3.02
C ALA A 106 1.68 0.67 4.48
N ASP A 107 2.95 0.67 4.83
CA ASP A 107 3.42 0.67 6.21
C ASP A 107 3.49 2.12 6.71
N VAL A 108 2.77 2.43 7.78
CA VAL A 108 2.72 3.79 8.35
C VAL A 108 3.58 3.86 9.60
N SER A 109 4.56 4.74 9.60
CA SER A 109 5.37 5.10 10.76
C SER A 109 4.91 6.45 11.35
N ILE A 110 5.06 6.62 12.67
CA ILE A 110 4.64 7.84 13.38
C ILE A 110 5.84 8.46 14.06
N LYS A 111 6.09 9.75 13.79
CA LYS A 111 7.10 10.55 14.47
C LYS A 111 6.46 11.74 15.19
N SER A 112 7.11 12.15 16.27
CA SER A 112 6.77 13.32 17.07
C SER A 112 7.93 14.30 17.06
N ALA A 113 7.61 15.58 17.08
CA ALA A 113 8.55 16.61 17.47
C ALA A 113 7.85 17.70 18.28
N ALA A 114 8.52 18.19 19.31
CA ALA A 114 8.11 19.35 20.07
C ALA A 114 9.35 20.17 20.45
N ALA A 115 9.18 21.49 20.54
CA ALA A 115 10.21 22.35 21.11
C ALA A 115 10.37 22.06 22.63
N ALA A 116 11.54 22.41 23.17
CA ALA A 116 11.78 22.42 24.61
C ALA A 116 10.79 23.36 25.34
N GLY A 117 10.65 23.19 26.65
CA GLY A 117 9.61 23.87 27.43
C GLY A 117 8.41 22.94 27.59
N ILE A 118 7.28 23.23 26.94
CA ILE A 118 6.09 22.37 27.09
C ILE A 118 6.36 20.91 26.67
N GLY A 119 7.21 20.68 25.65
CA GLY A 119 7.53 19.33 25.18
C GLY A 119 8.23 18.45 26.22
N ASP A 120 8.89 19.02 27.22
CA ASP A 120 9.51 18.27 28.31
C ASP A 120 8.48 17.71 29.29
N HIS A 121 7.26 18.29 29.28
CA HIS A 121 6.17 17.97 30.21
C HIS A 121 5.00 17.21 29.59
N LEU A 122 5.12 16.86 28.31
CA LEU A 122 4.05 16.18 27.58
C LEU A 122 4.48 14.77 27.19
N THR A 123 3.59 13.81 27.46
CA THR A 123 3.65 12.47 26.91
C THR A 123 2.49 12.25 25.96
N TYR A 124 2.62 11.28 25.06
CA TYR A 124 1.58 10.90 24.13
C TYR A 124 1.41 9.40 24.09
N ARG A 125 0.22 8.97 23.65
CA ARG A 125 -0.07 7.61 23.19
C ARG A 125 -1.12 7.70 22.09
N ILE A 126 -1.03 6.83 21.09
CA ILE A 126 -1.95 6.84 19.94
C ILE A 126 -2.60 5.47 19.82
N VAL A 127 -3.91 5.49 19.65
CA VAL A 127 -4.70 4.30 19.35
C VAL A 127 -5.43 4.44 18.02
N LYS A 128 -5.69 3.32 17.38
CA LYS A 128 -6.63 3.21 16.27
C LYS A 128 -8.03 2.92 16.81
N THR A 129 -9.02 3.66 16.33
CA THR A 129 -10.43 3.52 16.69
C THR A 129 -11.24 2.93 15.54
N ASN A 130 -12.40 2.34 15.85
CA ASN A 130 -13.30 1.74 14.85
C ASN A 130 -14.21 2.76 14.15
N ALA A 131 -14.25 3.99 14.66
CA ALA A 131 -15.06 5.09 14.13
C ALA A 131 -14.38 6.43 14.39
N TRP A 132 -14.76 7.44 13.61
CA TRP A 132 -14.27 8.80 13.78
C TRP A 132 -14.54 9.38 15.17
N GLY A 133 -13.66 10.29 15.60
CA GLY A 133 -13.71 10.99 16.88
C GLY A 133 -12.73 10.41 17.90
N CYS A 134 -12.44 11.19 18.93
CA CYS A 134 -11.46 10.86 19.95
C CYS A 134 -11.92 11.46 21.28
N ASP A 135 -12.31 10.59 22.20
CA ASP A 135 -12.70 10.88 23.58
C ASP A 135 -12.11 9.78 24.49
N SER A 136 -12.23 9.91 25.80
CA SER A 136 -11.63 8.95 26.74
C SER A 136 -12.19 7.52 26.59
N VAL A 137 -13.45 7.37 26.16
CA VAL A 137 -14.09 6.05 25.99
C VAL A 137 -13.55 5.37 24.74
N LYS A 138 -13.54 6.08 23.61
CA LYS A 138 -12.97 5.57 22.35
C LYS A 138 -11.47 5.32 22.48
N TYR A 139 -10.76 6.19 23.20
CA TYR A 139 -9.34 6.01 23.47
C TYR A 139 -9.06 4.73 24.27
N ALA A 140 -9.84 4.48 25.32
CA ALA A 140 -9.69 3.28 26.15
C ALA A 140 -10.02 1.98 25.38
N ALA A 141 -10.98 2.03 24.46
CA ALA A 141 -11.36 0.89 23.61
C ALA A 141 -10.46 0.71 22.36
N GLY A 142 -9.59 1.68 22.07
CA GLY A 142 -8.77 1.69 20.86
C GLY A 142 -7.61 0.70 20.92
N THR A 143 -7.18 0.23 19.76
CA THR A 143 -6.00 -0.63 19.62
C THR A 143 -4.75 0.24 19.57
N GLU A 144 -3.75 -0.05 20.39
CA GLU A 144 -2.50 0.72 20.42
C GLU A 144 -1.77 0.68 19.07
N VAL A 145 -1.32 1.84 18.60
CA VAL A 145 -0.44 1.98 17.41
C VAL A 145 0.83 2.76 17.72
N ALA A 146 0.84 3.58 18.76
CA ALA A 146 2.06 4.15 19.32
C ALA A 146 2.00 4.08 20.85
N PRO A 147 3.00 3.47 21.52
CA PRO A 147 3.03 3.34 22.97
C PRO A 147 3.25 4.69 23.63
N THR A 148 3.09 4.73 24.96
CA THR A 148 3.35 5.95 25.73
C THR A 148 4.80 6.38 25.62
N ALA A 149 5.05 7.60 25.16
CA ALA A 149 6.38 8.21 25.09
C ALA A 149 6.32 9.73 25.30
N ASN A 150 7.47 10.36 25.57
CA ASN A 150 7.55 11.83 25.57
C ASN A 150 7.37 12.38 24.15
N VAL A 151 6.72 13.54 23.99
CA VAL A 151 6.44 14.14 22.66
C VAL A 151 7.67 14.63 21.90
N LYS A 152 8.85 14.59 22.50
CA LYS A 152 10.15 14.82 21.84
C LYS A 152 10.82 13.53 21.39
N ALA A 153 10.35 12.37 21.86
CA ALA A 153 10.81 11.08 21.39
C ALA A 153 9.96 10.66 20.18
N SER A 154 10.62 10.19 19.12
CA SER A 154 9.95 9.51 18.02
C SER A 154 9.96 8.00 18.26
N SER A 155 8.84 7.34 18.03
CA SER A 155 8.80 5.89 17.84
C SER A 155 9.30 5.54 16.43
N VAL A 156 10.11 4.50 16.27
CA VAL A 156 10.50 4.01 14.93
C VAL A 156 10.26 2.52 14.80
N ALA A 157 9.20 2.18 14.06
CA ALA A 157 8.84 0.95 13.34
C ALA A 157 7.44 1.21 12.72
N PRO A 158 6.96 0.46 11.71
CA PRO A 158 5.60 0.66 11.23
C PRO A 158 4.61 0.45 12.37
N ALA A 159 3.84 1.50 12.67
CA ALA A 159 2.83 1.55 13.72
C ALA A 159 1.57 0.76 13.31
N PHE A 160 1.22 0.81 12.02
CA PHE A 160 0.11 0.05 11.45
C PHE A 160 0.23 -0.01 9.93
N VAL A 161 -0.58 -0.88 9.32
CA VAL A 161 -0.67 -1.05 7.87
C VAL A 161 -1.98 -0.46 7.34
N LEU A 162 -1.89 0.23 6.20
CA LEU A 162 -3.03 0.57 5.34
C LEU A 162 -3.13 -0.47 4.23
N ALA A 163 -4.05 -1.43 4.41
CA ALA A 163 -4.19 -2.60 3.54
C ALA A 163 -5.27 -2.46 2.46
N ALA A 164 -5.85 -1.27 2.28
CA ALA A 164 -6.86 -1.01 1.26
C ALA A 164 -6.90 0.48 0.86
N ALA A 165 -7.18 0.73 -0.41
CA ALA A 165 -7.47 2.07 -0.92
C ALA A 165 -8.82 2.56 -0.38
N ASN A 166 -8.94 3.87 -0.21
CA ASN A 166 -10.15 4.56 0.23
C ASN A 166 -10.76 4.03 1.55
N THR A 167 -9.95 3.36 2.38
CA THR A 167 -10.37 2.83 3.69
C THR A 167 -9.67 3.62 4.80
N PRO A 168 -10.38 4.49 5.54
CA PRO A 168 -9.80 5.28 6.62
C PRO A 168 -9.27 4.43 7.78
N ALA A 169 -8.07 4.77 8.25
CA ALA A 169 -7.63 4.48 9.60
C ALA A 169 -7.94 5.70 10.49
N PHE A 170 -8.86 5.53 11.43
CA PHE A 170 -9.16 6.54 12.44
C PHE A 170 -8.24 6.39 13.63
N LEU A 171 -7.64 7.51 14.04
CA LEU A 171 -6.64 7.59 15.09
C LEU A 171 -7.13 8.54 16.17
N CYS A 172 -6.81 8.19 17.41
CA CYS A 172 -7.06 9.01 18.57
C CYS A 172 -5.74 9.24 19.28
N VAL A 173 -5.27 10.49 19.21
CA VAL A 173 -4.03 10.95 19.84
C VAL A 173 -4.39 11.48 21.21
N ALA A 174 -3.86 10.86 22.26
CA ALA A 174 -3.94 11.37 23.62
C ALA A 174 -2.62 12.03 23.99
N VAL A 175 -2.69 13.27 24.50
CA VAL A 175 -1.53 13.99 25.03
C VAL A 175 -1.78 14.28 26.50
N THR A 176 -0.88 13.84 27.36
CA THR A 176 -0.98 13.97 28.82
C THR A 176 0.11 14.90 29.33
N ALA A 177 -0.29 15.91 30.11
CA ALA A 177 0.62 16.77 30.85
C ALA A 177 1.02 16.14 32.18
N ASP A 178 2.31 16.23 32.51
CA ASP A 178 2.78 15.82 33.83
C ASP A 178 2.35 16.78 34.95
N SER A 179 2.66 16.40 36.19
CA SER A 179 2.31 17.18 37.40
C SER A 179 3.06 18.51 37.55
N THR A 180 4.14 18.71 36.78
CA THR A 180 5.06 19.85 36.89
C THR A 180 4.86 20.90 35.79
N LEU A 181 3.90 20.70 34.88
CA LEU A 181 3.57 21.66 33.84
C LEU A 181 3.25 23.04 34.45
N ALA A 182 4.08 24.04 34.14
CA ALA A 182 3.90 25.39 34.64
C ALA A 182 2.69 26.08 33.97
N GLN A 183 1.96 26.89 34.74
CA GLN A 183 0.87 27.72 34.21
C GLN A 183 1.39 28.68 33.13
N GLY A 184 0.65 28.81 32.03
CA GLY A 184 1.02 29.68 30.92
C GLY A 184 2.08 29.10 29.98
N SER A 185 2.49 27.84 30.18
CA SER A 185 3.33 27.13 29.22
C SER A 185 2.63 27.05 27.86
N THR A 186 3.36 27.36 26.80
CA THR A 186 2.87 27.29 25.42
C THR A 186 3.86 26.53 24.56
N GLY A 187 3.36 25.94 23.47
CA GLY A 187 4.19 25.31 22.46
C GLY A 187 3.36 24.51 21.48
N THR A 188 4.04 23.86 20.55
CA THR A 188 3.41 23.06 19.50
C THR A 188 4.07 21.71 19.47
N VAL A 189 3.23 20.68 19.31
CA VAL A 189 3.67 19.31 19.03
C VAL A 189 3.28 19.00 17.60
N THR A 190 4.25 18.55 16.80
CA THR A 190 4.04 18.15 15.41
C THR A 190 4.14 16.64 15.32
N TRP A 191 3.16 16.04 14.64
CA TRP A 191 3.12 14.62 14.32
C TRP A 191 3.32 14.42 12.83
N GLU A 192 4.18 13.47 12.47
CA GLU A 192 4.39 13.01 11.11
C GLU A 192 3.89 11.58 10.98
N PHE A 193 2.99 11.36 10.03
CA PHE A 193 2.54 10.03 9.59
C PHE A 193 3.17 9.75 8.23
N ASN A 194 4.23 8.95 8.23
CA ASN A 194 4.98 8.62 7.03
C ASN A 194 4.58 7.22 6.53
N ALA A 195 3.91 7.17 5.38
CA ALA A 195 3.47 5.95 4.74
C ALA A 195 4.45 5.54 3.64
N VAL A 196 4.94 4.29 3.70
CA VAL A 196 5.83 3.70 2.70
C VAL A 196 5.11 2.55 2.02
N SER A 197 5.04 2.57 0.69
CA SER A 197 4.44 1.48 -0.08
C SER A 197 5.18 0.16 0.16
N THR A 198 4.44 -0.94 0.28
CA THR A 198 4.98 -2.30 0.36
C THR A 198 4.80 -3.03 -0.97
N ALA A 199 5.36 -4.23 -1.09
CA ALA A 199 5.15 -5.09 -2.26
C ALA A 199 3.75 -5.74 -2.30
N THR A 200 2.93 -5.55 -1.26
CA THR A 200 1.59 -6.13 -1.18
C THR A 200 0.63 -5.34 -2.07
N VAL A 201 0.11 -6.00 -3.10
CA VAL A 201 -0.87 -5.42 -4.04
C VAL A 201 -2.25 -5.38 -3.36
N LEU A 202 -2.94 -4.25 -3.52
CA LEU A 202 -4.30 -4.06 -3.02
C LEU A 202 -5.31 -4.79 -3.92
N PRO A 203 -6.39 -5.36 -3.35
CA PRO A 203 -7.45 -6.00 -4.12
C PRO A 203 -8.23 -5.02 -5.00
#